data_AF-A0A4W6EJA1-F1
#
_entry.id   AF-A0A4W6EJA1-F1
#
_cell.length_a   1.000
_cell.length_b   1.000
_cell.length_c   1.000
_cell.angle_alpha   90.00
_cell.angle_beta   90.00
_cell.angle_gamma   90.00
#
_symmetry.space_group_name_H-M   'P 1'
#
loop_
_entity.id
_entity.type
_entity.pdbx_description
1 polymer ?
#
loop_
_entity_poly.entity_id
_entity_poly.type
_entity_poly.pdbx_seq_one_letter_code
_entity_poly.pdbx_strand_id
1 'polypeptide(L)'
;MGAEQSKAKPAPLLSEPWRQIDWGDQQRDLQFVKTYKPQTEGQQLKILLHGPVGAGKSSFINSVQSVLHARMYRQALADNISHDSFTKQYETFKVQKESSDTVYPFVFNDIMGLDPNKGVLVDDIKLALRGHIKDGYRFNPESKLSEGNEFYNKSPTVNDKVHVLVCIVPADTLSSMSDETVQKLRDIRLEASRLGESRDQYDYYFLLWVK
;
A
#
# COMPACT_ATOMS: atom_id res chain seq x y z
N MET A 1 -45.16 36.17 6.27
CA MET A 1 -43.74 36.44 6.58
C MET A 1 -42.95 35.15 6.33
N GLY A 2 -42.35 35.01 5.16
CA GLY A 2 -41.54 33.85 4.81
C GLY A 2 -40.08 34.10 5.19
N ALA A 3 -39.48 33.18 5.95
CA ALA A 3 -38.07 33.24 6.29
C ALA A 3 -37.24 32.71 5.12
N GLU A 4 -36.38 33.55 4.55
CA GLU A 4 -35.33 33.13 3.62
C GLU A 4 -34.26 32.34 4.39
N GLN A 5 -34.10 31.06 4.03
CA GLN A 5 -32.94 30.27 4.45
C GLN A 5 -31.71 30.74 3.68
N SER A 6 -30.75 31.34 4.38
CA SER A 6 -29.44 31.68 3.81
C SER A 6 -28.68 30.41 3.45
N LYS A 7 -28.47 30.17 2.14
CA LYS A 7 -27.53 29.14 1.66
C LYS A 7 -26.11 29.50 2.09
N ALA A 8 -25.48 28.63 2.87
CA ALA A 8 -24.07 28.75 3.22
C ALA A 8 -23.20 28.74 1.96
N LYS A 9 -22.26 29.70 1.85
CA LYS A 9 -21.31 29.75 0.75
C LYS A 9 -20.37 28.54 0.81
N PRO A 10 -20.07 27.87 -0.32
CA PRO A 10 -19.07 26.81 -0.34
C PRO A 10 -17.72 27.39 0.09
N ALA A 11 -16.99 26.64 0.92
CA ALA A 11 -15.64 27.02 1.33
C ALA A 11 -14.78 27.26 0.07
N PRO A 12 -13.97 28.33 0.03
CA PRO A 12 -13.11 28.56 -1.12
C PRO A 12 -12.15 27.39 -1.28
N LEU A 13 -12.13 26.80 -2.48
CA LEU A 13 -11.02 25.99 -2.95
C LEU A 13 -9.75 26.80 -2.75
N LEU A 14 -8.73 26.20 -2.13
CA LEU A 14 -7.49 26.88 -1.77
C LEU A 14 -6.92 27.60 -3.00
N SER A 15 -6.68 28.91 -2.88
CA SER A 15 -6.15 29.75 -3.96
C SER A 15 -4.69 29.43 -4.30
N GLU A 16 -3.99 28.82 -3.35
CA GLU A 16 -2.61 28.36 -3.42
C GLU A 16 -2.58 26.88 -2.99
N PRO A 17 -1.72 26.03 -3.60
CA PRO A 17 -1.54 24.66 -3.15
C PRO A 17 -1.23 24.60 -1.64
N TRP A 18 -1.87 23.68 -0.92
CA TRP A 18 -1.67 23.52 0.53
C TRP A 18 -0.21 23.17 0.91
N ARG A 19 0.59 22.70 -0.06
CA ARG A 19 2.06 22.64 -0.04
C ARG A 19 2.63 22.95 -1.41
N GLN A 20 3.70 23.74 -1.43
CA GLN A 20 4.63 23.80 -2.55
C GLN A 20 5.57 22.60 -2.43
N ILE A 21 5.51 21.68 -3.39
CA ILE A 21 6.38 20.51 -3.46
C ILE A 21 7.35 20.75 -4.61
N ASP A 22 8.64 20.85 -4.28
CA ASP A 22 9.69 20.78 -5.29
C ASP A 22 9.79 19.31 -5.74
N TRP A 23 9.22 19.03 -6.90
CA TRP A 23 9.19 17.68 -7.45
C TRP A 23 10.50 17.25 -8.10
N GLY A 24 11.51 18.11 -8.14
CA GLY A 24 12.77 17.83 -8.82
C GLY A 24 12.58 17.46 -10.30
N ASP A 25 13.50 16.66 -10.84
CA ASP A 25 13.42 16.16 -12.21
C ASP A 25 12.54 14.91 -12.29
N GLN A 26 11.22 15.13 -12.30
CA GLN A 26 10.20 14.07 -12.43
C GLN A 26 10.45 13.15 -13.63
N GLN A 27 11.05 13.67 -14.70
CA GLN A 27 11.27 12.92 -15.92
C GLN A 27 12.44 11.96 -15.76
N ARG A 28 13.50 12.37 -15.06
CA ARG A 28 14.60 11.50 -14.66
C ARG A 28 14.13 10.38 -13.73
N ASP A 29 13.31 10.68 -12.73
CA ASP A 29 12.80 9.68 -11.79
C ASP A 29 11.86 8.68 -12.47
N LEU A 30 10.95 9.17 -13.32
CA LEU A 30 10.10 8.30 -14.12
C LEU A 30 10.93 7.40 -15.05
N GLN A 31 11.99 7.96 -15.67
CA GLN A 31 12.87 7.17 -16.53
C GLN A 31 13.65 6.12 -15.74
N PHE A 32 14.06 6.43 -14.51
CA PHE A 32 14.69 5.46 -13.61
C PHE A 32 13.74 4.29 -13.31
N VAL A 33 12.49 4.56 -12.94
CA VAL A 33 11.49 3.50 -12.69
C VAL A 33 11.21 2.71 -13.97
N LYS A 34 11.09 3.38 -15.13
CA LYS A 34 10.85 2.72 -16.43
C LYS A 34 11.97 1.76 -16.84
N THR A 35 13.21 2.08 -16.47
CA THR A 35 14.42 1.32 -16.83
C THR A 35 14.98 0.46 -15.70
N TYR A 36 14.35 0.48 -14.51
CA TYR A 36 14.79 -0.26 -13.34
C TYR A 36 14.98 -1.74 -13.64
N LYS A 37 16.12 -2.26 -13.20
CA LYS A 37 16.45 -3.68 -13.20
C LYS A 37 16.98 -4.07 -11.81
N PRO A 38 16.55 -5.22 -11.27
CA PRO A 38 17.09 -5.74 -10.03
C PRO A 38 18.56 -6.13 -10.23
N GLN A 39 19.33 -6.16 -9.14
CA GLN A 39 20.74 -6.54 -9.19
C GLN A 39 20.93 -8.01 -9.60
N THR A 40 20.02 -8.88 -9.16
CA THR A 40 20.05 -10.31 -9.50
C THR A 40 19.01 -10.61 -10.58
N GLU A 41 19.42 -11.37 -11.61
CA GLU A 41 18.52 -11.81 -12.66
C GLU A 41 17.38 -12.68 -12.08
N GLY A 42 16.14 -12.42 -12.52
CA GLY A 42 14.95 -13.12 -12.03
C GLY A 42 14.45 -12.68 -10.65
N GLN A 43 15.12 -11.74 -9.98
CA GLN A 43 14.61 -11.16 -8.74
C GLN A 43 13.43 -10.22 -9.01
N GLN A 44 12.45 -10.21 -8.12
CA GLN A 44 11.30 -9.31 -8.19
C GLN A 44 11.19 -8.51 -6.89
N LEU A 45 11.15 -7.19 -7.02
CA LEU A 45 10.98 -6.29 -5.88
C LEU A 45 9.52 -6.29 -5.43
N LYS A 46 9.27 -6.77 -4.21
CA LYS A 46 7.91 -6.84 -3.65
C LYS A 46 7.63 -5.66 -2.72
N ILE A 47 6.63 -4.87 -3.07
CA ILE A 47 6.24 -3.63 -2.38
C ILE A 47 4.89 -3.86 -1.68
N LEU A 48 4.88 -3.95 -0.36
CA LEU A 48 3.66 -4.12 0.43
C LEU A 48 3.08 -2.77 0.84
N LEU A 49 1.80 -2.55 0.57
CA LEU A 49 1.06 -1.35 0.96
C LEU A 49 0.25 -1.66 2.21
N HIS A 50 0.49 -0.95 3.32
CA HIS A 50 -0.30 -1.10 4.53
C HIS A 50 -0.79 0.26 5.03
N GLY A 51 -1.84 0.25 5.85
CA GLY A 51 -2.48 1.47 6.34
C GLY A 51 -3.91 1.23 6.78
N PRO A 52 -4.54 2.24 7.40
CA PRO A 52 -5.94 2.16 7.81
C PRO A 52 -6.89 1.79 6.66
N VAL A 53 -8.09 1.33 7.02
CA VAL A 53 -9.21 1.25 6.08
C VAL A 53 -9.47 2.64 5.47
N GLY A 54 -9.77 2.70 4.17
CA GLY A 54 -10.02 3.97 3.48
C GLY A 54 -8.78 4.82 3.18
N ALA A 55 -7.58 4.43 3.60
CA ALA A 55 -6.36 5.22 3.39
C ALA A 55 -5.97 5.44 1.90
N GLY A 56 -6.57 4.70 0.97
CA GLY A 56 -6.29 4.83 -0.47
C GLY A 56 -5.20 3.92 -1.02
N LYS A 57 -4.91 2.79 -0.37
CA LYS A 57 -3.90 1.80 -0.79
C LYS A 57 -4.10 1.32 -2.24
N SER A 58 -5.30 0.84 -2.56
CA SER A 58 -5.65 0.40 -3.91
C SER A 58 -5.64 1.57 -4.91
N SER A 59 -6.04 2.76 -4.49
CA SER A 59 -5.97 3.98 -5.32
C SER A 59 -4.54 4.39 -5.64
N PHE A 60 -3.59 4.20 -4.72
CA PHE A 60 -2.17 4.44 -4.94
C PHE A 60 -1.65 3.54 -6.07
N ILE A 61 -1.98 2.25 -6.07
CA ILE A 61 -1.58 1.32 -7.15
C ILE A 61 -2.10 1.81 -8.50
N ASN A 62 -3.39 2.15 -8.60
CA ASN A 62 -3.98 2.66 -9.83
C ASN A 62 -3.28 3.95 -10.31
N SER A 63 -2.86 4.82 -9.38
CA SER A 63 -2.14 6.05 -9.69
C SER A 63 -0.76 5.77 -10.28
N VAL A 64 0.00 4.87 -9.65
CA VAL A 64 1.31 4.42 -10.16
C VAL A 64 1.18 3.80 -11.55
N GLN A 65 0.22 2.89 -11.73
CA GLN A 65 -0.03 2.26 -13.03
C GLN A 65 -0.43 3.31 -14.08
N SER A 66 -1.22 4.31 -13.72
CA SER A 66 -1.65 5.35 -14.66
C SER A 66 -0.48 6.22 -15.16
N VAL A 67 0.46 6.56 -14.26
CA VAL A 67 1.68 7.30 -14.62
C VAL A 67 2.60 6.46 -15.51
N LEU A 68 2.79 5.18 -15.16
CA LEU A 68 3.65 4.27 -15.93
C LEU A 68 3.09 3.92 -17.31
N HIS A 69 1.76 3.98 -17.47
CA HIS A 69 1.05 3.71 -18.72
C HIS A 69 0.62 4.96 -19.51
N ALA A 70 0.93 6.17 -19.01
CA ALA A 70 0.52 7.45 -19.57
C ALA A 70 -0.99 7.55 -19.90
N ARG A 71 -1.82 6.76 -19.22
CA ARG A 71 -3.29 6.67 -19.40
C ARG A 71 -3.94 6.22 -18.11
N MET A 72 -5.23 6.50 -17.93
CA MET A 72 -5.96 6.01 -16.77
C MET A 72 -5.98 4.48 -16.70
N TYR A 73 -5.63 3.94 -15.54
CA TYR A 73 -5.59 2.50 -15.27
C TYR A 73 -6.42 2.18 -14.02
N ARG A 74 -7.23 1.11 -14.06
CA ARG A 74 -8.18 0.73 -12.99
C ARG A 74 -8.19 -0.79 -12.80
N GLN A 75 -7.11 -1.35 -12.26
CA GLN A 75 -7.03 -2.78 -11.97
C GLN A 75 -7.24 -3.07 -10.48
N ALA A 76 -6.75 -2.21 -9.59
CA ALA A 76 -7.00 -2.33 -8.16
C ALA A 76 -8.37 -1.74 -7.83
N LEU A 77 -9.29 -2.56 -7.34
CA LEU A 77 -10.60 -2.09 -6.94
C LEU A 77 -10.46 -1.24 -5.66
N ALA A 78 -10.92 0.01 -5.71
CA ALA A 78 -10.86 0.94 -4.60
C ALA A 78 -12.27 1.45 -4.30
N ASP A 79 -12.73 1.28 -3.06
CA ASP A 79 -13.98 1.85 -2.58
C ASP A 79 -13.74 2.55 -1.23
N ASN A 80 -14.26 3.76 -1.10
CA ASN A 80 -14.18 4.58 0.11
C ASN A 80 -15.57 4.82 0.75
N ILE A 81 -16.64 4.26 0.17
CA ILE A 81 -18.03 4.47 0.62
C ILE A 81 -18.43 3.42 1.67
N SER A 82 -17.74 2.28 1.68
CA SER A 82 -17.91 1.21 2.66
C SER A 82 -17.25 1.55 4.01
N HIS A 83 -18.00 1.41 5.12
CA HIS A 83 -17.46 1.49 6.49
C HIS A 83 -16.48 0.35 6.82
N ASP A 84 -16.45 -0.72 6.02
CA ASP A 84 -15.54 -1.86 6.14
C ASP A 84 -14.44 -1.83 5.07
N SER A 85 -13.30 -2.51 5.30
CA SER A 85 -12.24 -2.66 4.27
C SER A 85 -12.80 -3.29 2.99
N PHE A 86 -12.65 -2.62 1.84
CA PHE A 86 -13.04 -3.16 0.54
C PHE A 86 -12.13 -4.33 0.13
N THR A 87 -10.82 -4.13 0.21
CA THR A 87 -9.84 -5.21 0.05
C THR A 87 -10.00 -6.19 1.21
N LYS A 88 -10.29 -7.45 0.89
CA LYS A 88 -10.42 -8.55 1.87
C LYS A 88 -9.33 -9.61 1.71
N GLN A 89 -8.55 -9.55 0.64
CA GLN A 89 -7.55 -10.55 0.29
C GLN A 89 -6.15 -9.94 0.21
N TYR A 90 -5.13 -10.80 0.28
CA TYR A 90 -3.77 -10.48 -0.10
C TYR A 90 -3.66 -10.56 -1.62
N GLU A 91 -3.62 -9.41 -2.30
CA GLU A 91 -3.67 -9.32 -3.76
C GLU A 91 -2.35 -8.79 -4.33
N THR A 92 -1.83 -9.47 -5.35
CA THR A 92 -0.60 -9.11 -6.05
C THR A 92 -0.89 -8.43 -7.38
N PHE A 93 -0.50 -7.16 -7.48
CA PHE A 93 -0.62 -6.37 -8.70
C PHE A 93 0.72 -6.32 -9.42
N LYS A 94 0.77 -6.97 -10.59
CA LYS A 94 1.88 -6.89 -11.54
C LYS A 94 1.67 -5.68 -12.44
N VAL A 95 2.72 -4.87 -12.62
CA VAL A 95 2.67 -3.74 -13.55
C VAL A 95 3.22 -4.20 -14.90
N GLN A 96 2.39 -4.16 -15.94
CA GLN A 96 2.81 -4.47 -17.31
C GLN A 96 3.52 -3.26 -17.92
N LYS A 97 4.44 -3.48 -18.87
CA LYS A 97 4.99 -2.38 -19.67
C LYS A 97 4.07 -2.08 -20.85
N GLU A 98 3.95 -0.81 -21.25
CA GLU A 98 3.04 -0.40 -22.34
C GLU A 98 3.31 -1.11 -23.68
N SER A 99 4.59 -1.36 -24.00
CA SER A 99 5.04 -1.71 -25.35
C SER A 99 5.50 -3.16 -25.51
N SER A 100 5.24 -4.04 -24.54
CA SER A 100 5.72 -5.43 -24.57
C SER A 100 4.89 -6.35 -23.66
N ASP A 101 4.89 -7.66 -23.92
CA ASP A 101 4.37 -8.70 -23.01
C ASP A 101 5.23 -8.86 -21.72
N THR A 102 6.11 -7.89 -21.42
CA THR A 102 6.98 -7.92 -20.25
C THR A 102 6.39 -7.13 -19.09
N VAL A 103 6.68 -7.60 -17.88
CA VAL A 103 6.31 -6.94 -16.63
C VAL A 103 7.49 -6.16 -16.06
N TYR A 104 7.21 -5.11 -15.30
CA TYR A 104 8.22 -4.50 -14.46
C TYR A 104 8.73 -5.52 -13.43
N PRO A 105 10.02 -5.46 -13.04
CA PRO A 105 10.60 -6.37 -12.04
C PRO A 105 10.23 -5.95 -10.61
N PHE A 106 9.04 -5.37 -10.43
CA PHE A 106 8.45 -5.07 -9.14
C PHE A 106 6.95 -5.35 -9.16
N VAL A 107 6.40 -5.65 -7.98
CA VAL A 107 4.97 -5.90 -7.77
C VAL A 107 4.49 -5.17 -6.53
N PHE A 108 3.21 -4.80 -6.56
CA PHE A 108 2.54 -4.27 -5.40
C PHE A 108 1.70 -5.36 -4.75
N ASN A 109 1.73 -5.42 -3.42
CA ASN A 109 0.80 -6.20 -2.64
C ASN A 109 -0.15 -5.25 -1.91
N ASP A 110 -1.44 -5.35 -2.25
CA ASP A 110 -2.50 -4.70 -1.50
C ASP A 110 -3.09 -5.68 -0.50
N ILE A 111 -3.49 -5.14 0.65
CA ILE A 111 -4.06 -5.93 1.75
C ILE A 111 -5.26 -5.23 2.35
N MET A 112 -6.02 -6.00 3.11
CA MET A 112 -7.08 -5.48 3.97
C MET A 112 -6.53 -4.37 4.89
N GLY A 113 -7.32 -3.31 5.10
CA GLY A 113 -6.91 -2.17 5.92
C GLY A 113 -6.82 -2.51 7.40
N LEU A 114 -6.05 -1.71 8.13
CA LEU A 114 -6.03 -1.72 9.60
C LEU A 114 -7.31 -1.06 10.13
N ASP A 115 -7.95 -1.72 11.07
CA ASP A 115 -9.11 -1.23 11.80
C ASP A 115 -9.10 -1.85 13.21
N PRO A 116 -9.60 -1.15 14.24
CA PRO A 116 -9.75 -1.69 15.59
C PRO A 116 -10.61 -2.96 15.65
N ASN A 117 -11.71 -3.01 14.89
CA ASN A 117 -12.75 -4.03 15.01
C ASN A 117 -12.70 -5.07 13.90
N LYS A 118 -12.49 -4.65 12.64
CA LYS A 118 -12.58 -5.50 11.45
C LYS A 118 -11.46 -5.18 10.46
N GLY A 119 -10.22 -5.33 10.90
CA GLY A 119 -9.02 -5.08 10.11
C GLY A 119 -8.15 -6.32 9.92
N VAL A 120 -7.12 -6.19 9.08
CA VAL A 120 -6.05 -7.19 9.01
C VAL A 120 -5.33 -7.29 10.35
N LEU A 121 -4.97 -8.50 10.76
CA LEU A 121 -4.17 -8.73 11.95
C LEU A 121 -2.71 -8.35 11.70
N VAL A 122 -2.09 -7.69 12.68
CA VAL A 122 -0.67 -7.33 12.61
C VAL A 122 0.20 -8.56 12.36
N ASP A 123 -0.13 -9.70 12.98
CA ASP A 123 0.63 -10.94 12.79
C ASP A 123 0.55 -11.48 11.35
N ASP A 124 -0.57 -11.31 10.65
CA ASP A 124 -0.67 -11.67 9.24
C ASP A 124 0.20 -10.74 8.37
N ILE A 125 0.29 -9.45 8.73
CA ILE A 125 1.24 -8.54 8.05
C ILE A 125 2.69 -8.99 8.29
N LYS A 126 3.04 -9.44 9.51
CA LYS A 126 4.39 -9.99 9.78
C LYS A 126 4.67 -11.24 8.96
N LEU A 127 3.66 -12.11 8.78
CA LEU A 127 3.77 -13.26 7.88
C LEU A 127 3.97 -12.83 6.43
N ALA A 128 3.23 -11.82 5.95
CA ALA A 128 3.40 -11.25 4.62
C ALA A 128 4.82 -10.68 4.43
N LEU A 129 5.34 -9.92 5.40
CA LEU A 129 6.70 -9.37 5.35
C LEU A 129 7.76 -10.46 5.13
N ARG A 130 7.57 -11.61 5.78
CA ARG A 130 8.46 -12.79 5.70
C ARG A 130 8.21 -13.69 4.49
N GLY A 131 7.21 -13.38 3.68
CA GLY A 131 6.85 -14.15 2.47
C GLY A 131 5.98 -15.39 2.73
N HIS A 132 5.38 -15.51 3.91
CA HIS A 132 4.59 -16.68 4.31
C HIS A 132 3.14 -16.66 3.82
N ILE A 133 2.67 -15.59 3.18
CA ILE A 133 1.30 -15.48 2.65
C ILE A 133 1.32 -15.61 1.13
N LYS A 134 0.50 -16.52 0.59
CA LYS A 134 0.28 -16.67 -0.86
C LYS A 134 -0.79 -15.71 -1.38
N ASP A 135 -0.69 -15.41 -2.67
CA ASP A 135 -1.67 -14.59 -3.39
C ASP A 135 -3.09 -15.19 -3.29
N GLY A 136 -4.10 -14.34 -3.11
CA GLY A 136 -5.50 -14.74 -2.95
C GLY A 136 -5.91 -15.16 -1.54
N TYR A 137 -5.00 -15.11 -0.56
CA TYR A 137 -5.37 -15.38 0.83
C TYR A 137 -6.43 -14.38 1.33
N ARG A 138 -7.57 -14.88 1.81
CA ARG A 138 -8.60 -14.04 2.45
C ARG A 138 -8.32 -13.87 3.93
N PHE A 139 -8.12 -12.63 4.37
CA PHE A 139 -7.82 -12.32 5.76
C PHE A 139 -8.98 -12.66 6.70
N ASN A 140 -8.63 -13.19 7.86
CA ASN A 140 -9.56 -13.42 8.96
C ASN A 140 -9.24 -12.44 10.10
N PRO A 141 -10.14 -11.50 10.46
CA PRO A 141 -9.90 -10.55 11.54
C PRO A 141 -9.86 -11.21 12.94
N GLU A 142 -10.32 -12.46 13.07
CA GLU A 142 -10.41 -13.16 14.35
C GLU A 142 -9.21 -14.07 14.63
N SER A 143 -8.49 -14.51 13.59
CA SER A 143 -7.36 -15.44 13.77
C SER A 143 -6.32 -15.30 12.67
N LYS A 144 -5.04 -15.37 13.07
CA LYS A 144 -3.91 -15.35 12.14
C LYS A 144 -3.90 -16.58 11.23
N LEU A 145 -3.28 -16.44 10.06
CA LEU A 145 -3.03 -17.54 9.14
C LEU A 145 -2.24 -18.68 9.83
N SER A 146 -2.81 -19.88 9.79
CA SER A 146 -2.20 -21.10 10.32
C SER A 146 -1.22 -21.73 9.33
N GLU A 147 -0.13 -22.34 9.82
CA GLU A 147 0.87 -23.03 9.00
C GLU A 147 0.31 -24.26 8.24
N GLY A 148 -0.82 -24.80 8.71
CA GLY A 148 -1.54 -25.90 8.04
C GLY A 148 -2.45 -25.45 6.90
N ASN A 149 -2.66 -24.14 6.73
CA ASN A 149 -3.53 -23.60 5.69
C ASN A 149 -2.85 -23.67 4.31
N GLU A 150 -3.63 -23.89 3.24
CA GLU A 150 -3.11 -23.98 1.87
C GLU A 150 -2.44 -22.69 1.37
N PHE A 151 -2.87 -21.54 1.89
CA PHE A 151 -2.32 -20.22 1.58
C PHE A 151 -1.06 -19.87 2.40
N TYR A 152 -0.65 -20.74 3.33
CA TYR A 152 0.62 -20.58 4.04
C TYR A 152 1.79 -21.10 3.19
N ASN A 153 2.76 -20.24 2.94
CA ASN A 153 4.01 -20.59 2.28
C ASN A 153 5.03 -21.06 3.33
N LYS A 154 5.26 -22.38 3.40
CA LYS A 154 6.15 -23.01 4.38
C LYS A 154 7.63 -22.66 4.18
N SER A 155 8.03 -22.29 2.97
CA SER A 155 9.45 -22.10 2.63
C SER A 155 9.60 -20.91 1.69
N PRO A 156 9.48 -19.67 2.21
CA PRO A 156 9.52 -18.47 1.40
C PRO A 156 10.89 -18.25 0.75
N THR A 157 10.86 -18.02 -0.56
CA THR A 157 12.01 -17.60 -1.36
C THR A 157 12.33 -16.12 -1.13
N VAL A 158 13.39 -15.62 -1.76
CA VAL A 158 13.72 -14.18 -1.73
C VAL A 158 12.60 -13.35 -2.38
N ASN A 159 12.04 -13.82 -3.50
CA ASN A 159 10.97 -13.12 -4.23
C ASN A 159 9.63 -13.13 -3.48
N ASP A 160 9.43 -14.06 -2.54
CA ASP A 160 8.21 -14.10 -1.72
C ASP A 160 8.21 -13.01 -0.64
N LYS A 161 9.40 -12.61 -0.17
CA LYS A 161 9.59 -11.65 0.93
C LYS A 161 9.32 -10.22 0.49
N VAL A 162 8.79 -9.42 1.40
CA VAL A 162 8.59 -7.98 1.14
C VAL A 162 9.93 -7.28 1.24
N HIS A 163 10.21 -6.46 0.23
CA HIS A 163 11.43 -5.68 0.10
C HIS A 163 11.21 -4.21 0.48
N VAL A 164 10.01 -3.68 0.17
CA VAL A 164 9.63 -2.30 0.46
C VAL A 164 8.29 -2.30 1.17
N LEU A 165 8.18 -1.57 2.28
CA LEU A 165 6.95 -1.39 3.03
C LEU A 165 6.49 0.07 2.89
N VAL A 166 5.33 0.28 2.28
CA VAL A 166 4.73 1.61 2.10
C VAL A 166 3.59 1.78 3.10
N CYS A 167 3.71 2.79 3.96
CA CYS A 167 2.70 3.15 4.93
C CYS A 167 1.84 4.28 4.38
N ILE A 168 0.56 3.98 4.15
CA ILE A 168 -0.41 4.91 3.59
C ILE A 168 -1.32 5.37 4.71
N VAL A 169 -1.33 6.68 4.98
CA VAL A 169 -2.21 7.29 5.98
C VAL A 169 -3.01 8.44 5.37
N PRO A 170 -4.32 8.51 5.66
CA PRO A 170 -5.15 9.62 5.22
C PRO A 170 -4.79 10.92 5.96
N ALA A 171 -4.60 12.04 5.25
CA ALA A 171 -4.20 13.32 5.88
C ALA A 171 -5.34 13.93 6.70
N ASP A 172 -6.56 13.79 6.21
CA ASP A 172 -7.77 14.37 6.78
C ASP A 172 -8.17 13.77 8.13
N THR A 173 -7.71 12.54 8.42
CA THR A 173 -8.04 11.79 9.63
C THR A 173 -6.82 11.42 10.47
N LEU A 174 -5.64 11.97 10.12
CA LEU A 174 -4.39 11.70 10.85
C LEU A 174 -4.47 12.11 12.32
N SER A 175 -5.17 13.22 12.63
CA SER A 175 -5.32 13.73 14.00
C SER A 175 -6.39 13.01 14.83
N SER A 176 -7.29 12.26 14.18
CA SER A 176 -8.38 11.52 14.82
C SER A 176 -8.19 10.00 14.77
N MET A 177 -7.02 9.55 14.31
CA MET A 177 -6.67 8.13 14.26
C MET A 177 -6.56 7.55 15.67
N SER A 178 -7.15 6.36 15.89
CA SER A 178 -7.13 5.74 17.21
C SER A 178 -5.72 5.33 17.64
N ASP A 179 -5.43 5.43 18.93
CA ASP A 179 -4.15 4.98 19.52
C ASP A 179 -3.85 3.52 19.17
N GLU A 180 -4.88 2.67 19.10
CA GLU A 180 -4.73 1.28 18.67
C GLU A 180 -4.22 1.17 17.23
N THR A 181 -4.74 1.97 16.31
CA THR A 181 -4.28 1.98 14.91
C THR A 181 -2.87 2.52 14.81
N VAL A 182 -2.53 3.57 15.56
CA VAL A 182 -1.16 4.12 15.66
C VAL A 182 -0.19 3.04 16.16
N GLN A 183 -0.58 2.29 17.20
CA GLN A 183 0.24 1.22 17.76
C GLN A 183 0.42 0.08 16.75
N LYS A 184 -0.64 -0.36 16.06
CA LYS A 184 -0.56 -1.36 14.98
C LYS A 184 0.43 -0.93 13.88
N LEU A 185 0.37 0.33 13.43
CA LEU A 185 1.32 0.89 12.45
C LEU A 185 2.76 0.87 12.97
N ARG A 186 2.97 1.24 14.23
CA ARG A 186 4.28 1.22 14.88
C ARG A 186 4.85 -0.19 14.97
N ASP A 187 4.06 -1.17 15.38
CA ASP A 187 4.47 -2.56 15.53
C ASP A 187 4.92 -3.17 14.19
N ILE A 188 4.17 -2.88 13.11
CA ILE A 188 4.52 -3.31 11.75
C ILE A 188 5.85 -2.66 11.32
N ARG A 189 6.01 -1.36 11.55
CA ARG A 189 7.26 -0.64 11.22
C ARG A 189 8.46 -1.23 11.96
N LEU A 190 8.33 -1.51 13.26
CA LEU A 190 9.41 -2.10 14.06
C LEU A 190 9.81 -3.49 13.56
N GLU A 191 8.82 -4.33 13.20
CA GLU A 191 9.12 -5.64 12.62
C GLU A 191 9.85 -5.51 11.27
N ALA A 192 9.40 -4.61 10.40
CA ALA A 192 10.09 -4.36 9.12
C ALA A 192 11.54 -3.88 9.34
N SER A 193 11.76 -2.94 10.28
CA SER A 193 13.11 -2.48 10.64
C SER A 193 14.00 -3.63 11.11
N ARG A 194 13.51 -4.49 12.00
CA ARG A 194 14.24 -5.66 12.50
C ARG A 194 14.62 -6.64 11.38
N LEU A 195 13.71 -6.85 10.42
CA LEU A 195 13.99 -7.70 9.26
C LEU A 195 15.05 -7.08 8.35
N GLY A 196 15.11 -5.75 8.24
CA GLY A 196 16.11 -5.02 7.47
C GLY A 196 17.50 -5.07 8.09
N GLU A 197 17.59 -4.81 9.40
CA GLU A 197 18.86 -4.84 10.16
C GLU A 197 19.52 -6.24 10.16
N SER A 198 18.72 -7.31 10.07
CA SER A 198 19.23 -8.68 10.06
C SER A 198 19.87 -9.13 8.75
N ARG A 199 19.97 -8.25 7.73
CA ARG A 199 20.53 -8.59 6.41
C ARG A 199 21.36 -7.44 5.83
N ASP A 200 22.58 -7.76 5.38
CA ASP A 200 23.43 -6.90 4.54
C ASP A 200 22.87 -6.65 3.11
N GLN A 201 21.54 -6.62 2.90
CA GLN A 201 21.02 -6.56 1.53
C GLN A 201 19.69 -5.85 1.28
N TYR A 202 18.97 -5.30 2.27
CA TYR A 202 17.72 -4.58 1.97
C TYR A 202 17.45 -3.40 2.91
N ASP A 203 17.38 -2.20 2.34
CA ASP A 203 16.78 -1.03 2.97
C ASP A 203 15.25 -1.15 2.85
N TYR A 204 14.55 -1.34 3.97
CA TYR A 204 13.10 -1.10 3.99
C TYR A 204 12.87 0.41 3.86
N TYR A 205 12.58 0.88 2.65
CA TYR A 205 12.19 2.27 2.44
C TYR A 205 10.79 2.49 2.99
N PHE A 206 10.70 3.22 4.10
CA PHE A 206 9.44 3.68 4.67
C PHE A 206 8.97 4.92 3.92
N LEU A 207 8.06 4.72 2.98
CA LEU A 207 7.35 5.82 2.34
C LEU A 207 6.06 6.09 3.11
N LEU A 208 5.98 7.26 3.74
CA LEU A 208 4.74 7.79 4.28
C LEU A 208 4.03 8.54 3.16
N TRP A 209 2.96 7.96 2.63
CA TRP A 209 2.09 8.66 1.69
C TRP A 209 0.90 9.24 2.45
N VAL A 210 0.79 10.57 2.39
CA VAL A 210 -0.26 11.36 3.02
C VAL A 210 -1.20 11.81 1.91
N LYS A 211 -2.43 11.30 1.93
CA LYS A 211 -3.48 11.64 0.95
C LYS A 211 -4.26 12.87 1.36
#